data_AF-A0A9D1XNQ3-F1
#
_entry.id   AF-A0A9D1XNQ3-F1
#
_cell.length_a   1.000
_cell.length_b   1.000
_cell.length_c   1.000
_cell.angle_alpha   90.00
_cell.angle_beta   90.00
_cell.angle_gamma   90.00
#
_symmetry.space_group_name_H-M   'P 1'
#
loop_
_entity.id
_entity.type
_entity.pdbx_description
1 polymer ?
#
loop_
_entity_poly.entity_id
_entity_poly.type
_entity_poly.pdbx_seq_one_letter_code
_entity_poly.pdbx_strand_id
1 'polypeptide(L)'
;GMLIPIYDLHGNLYRLRLRLDKPEVDENGKEKNKYKNFSSFHSEDDGFGVLKNTYNHGCRAGSCIGLYYNPNLDSSDMCYITEGEKKAILTNDYLRYPVISLPGTGTYNKLYDLYDGINAINFLKSIGCDTTVVAYDADKIYNQQVLRYEQKLVQLLQGEGFSVYIASWNAGFGKGIDDILPLGILPSLKPV
;
A
#
# COMPACT_ATOMS: atom_id res chain seq x y z
N GLY A 1 18.87 -6.02 6.02
CA GLY A 1 17.45 -5.64 6.13
C GLY A 1 17.33 -4.22 5.64
N MET A 2 16.21 -3.84 5.08
CA MET A 2 15.97 -2.48 4.57
C MET A 2 14.96 -1.75 5.46
N LEU A 3 15.29 -0.53 5.89
CA LEU A 3 14.34 0.36 6.57
C LEU A 3 13.52 1.12 5.53
N ILE A 4 12.21 1.12 5.72
CA ILE A 4 11.25 1.77 4.83
C ILE A 4 10.52 2.85 5.62
N PRO A 5 10.64 4.12 5.21
CA PRO A 5 9.86 5.21 5.78
C PRO A 5 8.42 5.16 5.30
N ILE A 6 7.47 5.50 6.18
CA ILE A 6 6.05 5.65 5.86
C ILE A 6 5.62 7.06 6.27
N TYR A 7 5.04 7.77 5.31
CA TYR A 7 4.62 9.16 5.47
C TYR A 7 3.11 9.30 5.56
N ASP A 8 2.66 10.24 6.38
CA ASP A 8 1.25 10.59 6.54
C ASP A 8 0.80 11.55 5.41
N LEU A 9 -0.45 12.01 5.47
CA LEU A 9 -1.02 12.91 4.47
C LEU A 9 -0.38 14.32 4.45
N HIS A 10 0.39 14.68 5.49
CA HIS A 10 1.15 15.93 5.56
C HIS A 10 2.60 15.75 5.11
N GLY A 11 3.00 14.53 4.71
CA GLY A 11 4.37 14.22 4.34
C GLY A 11 5.30 14.02 5.54
N ASN A 12 4.77 13.92 6.77
CA ASN A 12 5.58 13.65 7.95
C ASN A 12 5.92 12.17 8.03
N LEU A 13 7.19 11.85 8.30
CA LEU A 13 7.60 10.50 8.66
C LEU A 13 7.00 10.13 10.01
N TYR A 14 5.98 9.27 10.02
CA TYR A 14 5.33 8.84 11.26
C TYR A 14 5.64 7.38 11.64
N ARG A 15 6.23 6.61 10.71
CA ARG A 15 6.57 5.21 10.97
C ARG A 15 7.78 4.73 10.16
N LEU A 16 8.53 3.83 10.77
CA LEU A 16 9.56 3.03 10.11
C LEU A 16 9.12 1.56 10.08
N ARG A 17 9.43 0.87 8.97
CA ARG A 17 9.19 -0.56 8.80
C ARG A 17 10.46 -1.25 8.34
N LEU A 18 10.82 -2.37 8.96
CA LEU A 18 11.98 -3.16 8.57
C LEU A 18 11.55 -4.28 7.62
N ARG A 19 12.07 -4.30 6.40
CA ARG A 19 12.03 -5.47 5.51
C ARG A 19 13.24 -6.36 5.80
N LEU A 20 12.99 -7.61 6.18
CA LEU A 20 14.04 -8.59 6.46
C LEU A 20 14.68 -9.07 5.14
N ASP A 21 16.00 -9.30 5.11
CA ASP A 21 16.64 -9.92 3.93
C ASP A 21 16.37 -11.41 3.88
N LYS A 22 16.24 -12.03 5.05
CA LYS A 22 16.01 -13.47 5.26
C LYS A 22 14.81 -13.65 6.18
N PRO A 23 13.59 -13.50 5.66
CA PRO A 23 12.38 -13.74 6.45
C PRO A 23 12.21 -15.24 6.75
N GLU A 24 11.37 -15.54 7.74
CA GLU A 24 10.93 -16.91 8.00
C GLU A 24 10.22 -17.47 6.76
N VAL A 25 10.38 -18.77 6.51
CA VAL A 25 9.66 -19.49 5.46
C VAL A 25 8.66 -20.44 6.11
N ASP A 26 7.49 -20.60 5.50
CA ASP A 26 6.55 -21.62 5.91
C ASP A 26 6.92 -23.01 5.38
N GLU A 27 6.11 -24.00 5.77
CA GLU A 27 6.23 -25.40 5.34
C GLU A 27 6.24 -25.59 3.81
N ASN A 28 5.68 -24.63 3.06
CA ASN A 28 5.65 -24.64 1.59
C ASN A 28 6.78 -23.79 0.99
N GLY A 29 7.75 -23.34 1.79
CA GLY A 29 8.87 -22.50 1.38
C GLY A 29 8.49 -21.04 1.10
N LYS A 30 7.26 -20.61 1.42
CA LYS A 30 6.82 -19.23 1.19
C LYS A 30 7.27 -18.32 2.33
N GLU A 31 7.91 -17.22 1.98
CA GLU A 31 8.32 -16.20 2.96
C GLU A 31 7.12 -15.63 3.73
N LYS A 32 7.20 -15.67 5.07
CA LYS A 32 6.27 -15.08 6.03
C LYS A 32 6.97 -14.00 6.86
N ASN A 33 6.18 -13.12 7.49
CA ASN A 33 6.69 -12.09 8.40
C ASN A 33 7.80 -11.20 7.80
N LYS A 34 7.73 -10.97 6.47
CA LYS A 34 8.71 -10.22 5.67
C LYS A 34 8.99 -8.82 6.21
N TYR A 35 7.95 -8.18 6.74
CA TYR A 35 8.01 -6.83 7.28
C TYR A 35 7.77 -6.87 8.78
N LYS A 36 8.63 -6.18 9.53
CA LYS A 36 8.51 -5.96 10.97
C LYS A 36 8.26 -4.50 11.25
N ASN A 37 7.32 -4.24 12.14
CA ASN A 37 7.01 -2.89 12.60
C ASN A 37 7.87 -2.56 13.82
N PHE A 38 8.30 -1.31 13.93
CA PHE A 38 8.75 -0.78 15.20
C PHE A 38 7.52 -0.54 16.08
N SER A 39 7.38 -1.33 17.15
CA SER A 39 6.26 -1.23 18.09
C SER A 39 6.70 -1.64 19.48
N SER A 40 6.21 -0.95 20.50
CA SER A 40 6.31 -1.37 21.91
C SER A 40 5.15 -2.31 22.26
N PHE A 41 4.93 -3.37 21.48
CA PHE A 41 3.85 -4.32 21.73
C PHE A 41 4.36 -5.74 21.67
N HIS A 42 4.08 -6.50 22.72
CA HIS A 42 4.30 -7.94 22.78
C HIS A 42 3.09 -8.59 23.42
N SER A 43 2.37 -9.43 22.66
CA SER A 43 1.19 -10.11 23.17
C SER A 43 1.52 -11.49 23.71
N GLU A 44 1.05 -11.79 24.91
CA GLU A 44 0.91 -13.14 25.43
C GLU A 44 -0.58 -13.49 25.52
N ASP A 45 -0.90 -14.77 25.30
CA ASP A 45 -2.23 -15.32 25.57
C ASP A 45 -2.41 -15.44 27.07
N ASP A 46 -3.47 -14.84 27.62
CA ASP A 46 -3.77 -14.89 29.05
C ASP A 46 -4.36 -16.24 29.51
N GLY A 47 -4.46 -17.21 28.61
CA GLY A 47 -5.05 -18.53 28.86
C GLY A 47 -6.57 -18.56 28.66
N PHE A 48 -7.18 -17.42 28.34
CA PHE A 48 -8.61 -17.28 28.01
C PHE A 48 -8.83 -16.83 26.56
N GLY A 49 -7.77 -16.83 25.74
CA GLY A 49 -7.82 -16.42 24.34
C GLY A 49 -7.82 -14.89 24.15
N VAL A 50 -7.52 -14.12 25.20
CA VAL A 50 -7.37 -12.67 25.11
C VAL A 50 -5.88 -12.33 25.04
N LEU A 51 -5.46 -11.75 23.91
CA LEU A 51 -4.10 -11.29 23.71
C LEU A 51 -3.86 -10.01 24.52
N LYS A 52 -3.09 -10.09 25.61
CA LYS A 52 -2.73 -8.95 26.45
C LYS A 52 -1.35 -8.41 26.10
N ASN A 53 -1.20 -7.09 26.01
CA ASN A 53 0.14 -6.49 25.88
C ASN A 53 0.90 -6.68 27.19
N THR A 54 2.06 -7.31 27.12
CA THR A 54 2.96 -7.57 28.25
C THR A 54 3.85 -6.36 28.56
N TYR A 55 4.05 -5.46 27.59
CA TYR A 55 4.84 -4.26 27.80
C TYR A 55 4.02 -3.16 28.45
N ASN A 56 4.49 -2.66 29.59
CA ASN A 56 3.84 -1.57 30.30
C ASN A 56 3.87 -0.28 29.45
N HIS A 57 2.71 0.38 29.30
CA HIS A 57 2.51 1.55 28.42
C HIS A 57 2.89 1.32 26.95
N GLY A 58 3.00 0.06 26.53
CA GLY A 58 3.34 -0.31 25.18
C GLY A 58 2.19 -0.09 24.19
N CYS A 59 2.50 0.29 22.94
CA CYS A 59 1.52 0.52 21.89
C CYS A 59 1.75 -0.40 20.69
N ARG A 60 0.67 -1.04 20.21
CA ARG A 60 0.69 -1.83 18.97
C ARG A 60 0.82 -0.89 17.79
N ALA A 61 1.81 -1.13 16.94
CA ALA A 61 1.84 -0.40 15.67
C ALA A 61 0.72 -0.95 14.78
N GLY A 62 -0.31 -0.14 14.56
CA GLY A 62 -1.51 -0.48 13.79
C GLY A 62 -1.21 -0.79 12.32
N SER A 63 -2.26 -0.87 11.51
CA SER A 63 -2.14 -0.93 10.05
C SER A 63 -2.54 0.44 9.49
N CYS A 64 -1.78 0.95 8.54
CA CYS A 64 -1.93 2.32 8.03
C CYS A 64 -1.48 2.37 6.58
N ILE A 65 -2.01 3.34 5.83
CA ILE A 65 -1.56 3.58 4.45
C ILE A 65 -0.25 4.36 4.46
N GLY A 66 0.52 4.25 3.38
CA GLY A 66 1.61 5.20 3.09
C GLY A 66 1.21 6.10 1.93
N LEU A 67 1.52 7.39 2.01
CA LEU A 67 1.42 8.31 0.89
C LEU A 67 2.82 8.74 0.47
N TYR A 68 3.13 8.63 -0.83
CA TYR A 68 4.38 9.11 -1.42
C TYR A 68 4.02 10.14 -2.47
N TYR A 69 4.32 11.40 -2.18
CA TYR A 69 3.99 12.54 -3.02
C TYR A 69 4.97 13.68 -2.77
N ASN A 70 5.52 14.24 -3.83
CA ASN A 70 6.34 15.43 -3.83
C ASN A 70 5.70 16.50 -4.72
N PRO A 71 5.11 17.57 -4.16
CA PRO A 71 4.38 18.57 -4.94
C PRO A 71 5.25 19.37 -5.91
N ASN A 72 6.58 19.30 -5.79
CA ASN A 72 7.50 20.00 -6.71
C ASN A 72 7.92 19.15 -7.92
N LEU A 73 7.71 17.83 -7.86
CA LEU A 73 8.16 16.88 -8.90
C LEU A 73 7.02 16.09 -9.51
N ASP A 74 5.96 15.84 -8.76
CA ASP A 74 4.90 14.92 -9.15
C ASP A 74 3.70 15.67 -9.74
N SER A 75 3.13 15.11 -10.81
CA SER A 75 1.84 15.55 -11.34
C SER A 75 0.71 15.06 -10.44
N SER A 76 -0.27 15.90 -10.12
CA SER A 76 -1.31 15.58 -9.13
C SER A 76 -2.67 15.21 -9.73
N ASP A 77 -2.81 15.20 -11.06
CA ASP A 77 -4.02 14.80 -11.78
C ASP A 77 -4.37 13.31 -11.60
N MET A 78 -3.35 12.47 -11.37
CA MET A 78 -3.49 11.04 -11.23
C MET A 78 -2.80 10.51 -9.96
N CYS A 79 -3.41 9.53 -9.30
CA CYS A 79 -2.81 8.81 -8.18
C CYS A 79 -2.76 7.29 -8.44
N TYR A 80 -1.61 6.66 -8.21
CA TYR A 80 -1.49 5.21 -8.23
C TYR A 80 -1.78 4.63 -6.83
N ILE A 81 -2.39 3.45 -6.79
CA ILE A 81 -2.64 2.70 -5.55
C ILE A 81 -2.05 1.30 -5.70
N THR A 82 -1.11 0.96 -4.84
CA THR A 82 -0.34 -0.30 -4.87
C THR A 82 -0.42 -1.04 -3.54
N GLU A 83 -0.03 -2.32 -3.54
CA GLU A 83 0.22 -3.08 -2.30
C GLU A 83 1.69 -3.00 -1.90
N GLY A 84 1.94 -2.57 -0.66
CA GLY A 84 3.27 -2.59 -0.04
C GLY A 84 4.11 -1.36 -0.37
N GLU A 85 4.93 -0.97 0.60
CA GLU A 85 5.57 0.34 0.65
C GLU A 85 6.69 0.47 -0.38
N LYS A 86 7.47 -0.61 -0.57
CA LYS A 86 8.54 -0.68 -1.58
C LYS A 86 7.98 -0.37 -2.98
N LYS A 87 6.81 -0.91 -3.32
CA LYS A 87 6.18 -0.70 -4.62
C LYS A 87 5.81 0.75 -4.81
N ALA A 88 5.16 1.32 -3.81
CA ALA A 88 4.73 2.71 -3.87
C ALA A 88 5.91 3.68 -4.03
N ILE A 89 7.01 3.46 -3.30
CA ILE A 89 8.23 4.27 -3.41
C ILE A 89 8.80 4.22 -4.84
N LEU A 90 8.98 3.02 -5.40
CA LEU A 90 9.50 2.88 -6.76
C LEU A 90 8.53 3.45 -7.79
N THR A 91 7.23 3.18 -7.68
CA THR A 91 6.23 3.72 -8.59
C THR A 91 6.22 5.25 -8.59
N ASN A 92 6.31 5.89 -7.42
CA ASN A 92 6.38 7.35 -7.31
C ASN A 92 7.65 7.88 -7.99
N ASP A 93 8.81 7.27 -7.71
CA ASP A 93 10.08 7.72 -8.26
C ASP A 93 10.17 7.61 -9.79
N TYR A 94 9.62 6.53 -10.36
CA TYR A 94 9.64 6.30 -11.81
C TYR A 94 8.54 7.04 -12.56
N LEU A 95 7.32 7.10 -12.01
CA LEU A 95 6.16 7.65 -12.72
C LEU A 95 5.86 9.12 -12.39
N ARG A 96 6.40 9.67 -11.28
CA ARG A 96 6.19 11.06 -10.84
C ARG A 96 4.71 11.42 -10.68
N TYR A 97 3.98 10.55 -9.99
CA TYR A 97 2.62 10.76 -9.53
C TYR A 97 2.51 10.42 -8.04
N PRO A 98 1.55 11.00 -7.28
CA PRO A 98 1.16 10.51 -5.98
C PRO A 98 0.94 8.99 -6.00
N VAL A 99 1.49 8.30 -5.00
CA VAL A 99 1.25 6.86 -4.84
C VAL A 99 0.83 6.55 -3.41
N ILE A 100 -0.31 5.87 -3.29
CA ILE A 100 -0.78 5.31 -2.03
C ILE A 100 -0.35 3.84 -1.94
N SER A 101 0.27 3.49 -0.83
CA SER A 101 0.56 2.11 -0.45
C SER A 101 -0.50 1.60 0.52
N LEU A 102 -1.19 0.53 0.16
CA LEU A 102 -2.04 -0.21 1.08
C LEU A 102 -1.22 -1.29 1.80
N PRO A 103 -1.39 -1.48 3.13
CA PRO A 103 -0.72 -2.50 3.93
C PRO A 103 -1.29 -3.92 3.71
N GLY A 104 -1.77 -4.20 2.49
CA GLY A 104 -2.45 -5.42 2.07
C GLY A 104 -3.68 -5.10 1.21
N THR A 105 -3.95 -5.92 0.20
CA THR A 105 -5.03 -5.68 -0.79
C THR A 105 -6.43 -5.55 -0.18
N GLY A 106 -6.70 -6.25 0.93
CA GLY A 106 -7.99 -6.19 1.64
C GLY A 106 -8.20 -4.97 2.55
N THR A 107 -7.25 -4.02 2.59
CA THR A 107 -7.26 -2.89 3.55
C THR A 107 -7.70 -1.55 2.93
N TYR A 108 -8.36 -1.57 1.77
CA TYR A 108 -8.81 -0.38 1.04
C TYR A 108 -9.69 0.58 1.84
N ASN A 109 -10.47 0.12 2.83
CA ASN A 109 -11.27 1.00 3.69
C ASN A 109 -10.42 2.00 4.49
N LYS A 110 -9.11 1.74 4.64
CA LYS A 110 -8.18 2.66 5.31
C LYS A 110 -7.98 3.99 4.58
N LEU A 111 -8.43 4.10 3.33
CA LEU A 111 -8.48 5.39 2.63
C LEU A 111 -9.41 6.40 3.33
N TYR A 112 -10.33 5.93 4.16
CA TYR A 112 -11.21 6.76 5.00
C TYR A 112 -10.67 6.99 6.42
N ASP A 113 -9.57 6.35 6.83
CA ASP A 113 -8.95 6.62 8.14
C ASP A 113 -8.55 8.11 8.18
N LEU A 114 -8.92 8.80 9.26
CA LEU A 114 -8.64 10.22 9.43
C LEU A 114 -7.22 10.42 9.99
N TYR A 115 -6.49 11.34 9.36
CA TYR A 115 -5.20 11.86 9.79
C TYR A 115 -5.37 13.36 9.94
N ASP A 116 -5.39 13.86 11.18
CA ASP A 116 -5.68 15.28 11.48
C ASP A 116 -6.97 15.82 10.81
N GLY A 117 -8.02 15.00 10.81
CA GLY A 117 -9.33 15.37 10.26
C GLY A 117 -9.49 15.27 8.74
N ILE A 118 -8.42 14.95 8.00
CA ILE A 118 -8.49 14.64 6.57
C ILE A 118 -8.23 13.16 6.32
N ASN A 119 -8.86 12.57 5.30
CA ASN A 119 -8.59 11.22 4.86
C ASN A 119 -7.91 11.25 3.48
N ALA A 120 -7.45 10.09 2.99
CA ALA A 120 -6.70 10.02 1.74
C ALA A 120 -7.53 10.49 0.54
N ILE A 121 -8.83 10.17 0.53
CA ILE A 121 -9.74 10.58 -0.54
C ILE A 121 -9.86 12.10 -0.63
N ASN A 122 -10.11 12.75 0.51
CA ASN A 122 -10.23 14.20 0.59
C ASN A 122 -8.90 14.88 0.26
N PHE A 123 -7.79 14.31 0.71
CA PHE A 123 -6.45 14.80 0.36
C PHE A 123 -6.22 14.77 -1.16
N LEU A 124 -6.48 13.64 -1.83
CA LEU A 124 -6.33 13.52 -3.28
C LEU A 124 -7.17 14.57 -4.03
N LYS A 125 -8.45 14.72 -3.65
CA LYS A 125 -9.33 15.75 -4.23
C LYS A 125 -8.77 17.16 -4.00
N SER A 126 -8.19 17.43 -2.83
CA SER A 126 -7.63 18.76 -2.50
C SER A 126 -6.39 19.14 -3.32
N ILE A 127 -5.61 18.15 -3.77
CA ILE A 127 -4.44 18.39 -4.64
C ILE A 127 -4.80 18.36 -6.14
N GLY A 128 -6.08 18.27 -6.47
CA GLY A 128 -6.57 18.27 -7.85
C GLY A 128 -6.55 16.90 -8.54
N CYS A 129 -6.41 15.81 -7.79
CA CYS A 129 -6.49 14.45 -8.33
C CYS A 129 -7.94 14.09 -8.64
N ASP A 130 -8.21 13.74 -9.90
CA ASP A 130 -9.52 13.25 -10.35
C ASP A 130 -9.45 11.80 -10.86
N THR A 131 -8.24 11.30 -11.10
CA THR A 131 -8.00 9.98 -11.67
C THR A 131 -7.20 9.08 -10.73
N THR A 132 -7.60 7.82 -10.62
CA THR A 132 -6.88 6.82 -9.83
C THR A 132 -6.53 5.59 -10.64
N VAL A 133 -5.37 5.01 -10.37
CA VAL A 133 -4.88 3.79 -11.01
C VAL A 133 -4.66 2.71 -9.96
N VAL A 134 -5.43 1.63 -10.02
CA VAL A 134 -5.22 0.46 -9.17
C VAL A 134 -4.18 -0.45 -9.81
N ALA A 135 -3.03 -0.60 -9.15
CA ALA A 135 -1.87 -1.35 -9.64
C ALA A 135 -1.49 -2.47 -8.65
N TYR A 136 -2.36 -3.48 -8.56
CA TYR A 136 -2.09 -4.72 -7.82
C TYR A 136 -1.22 -5.68 -8.64
N ASP A 137 -0.55 -6.60 -7.95
CA ASP A 137 0.36 -7.59 -8.55
C ASP A 137 -0.32 -8.39 -9.68
N ALA A 138 0.46 -8.74 -10.71
CA ALA A 138 -0.04 -9.40 -11.90
C ALA A 138 -0.54 -10.84 -11.65
N ASP A 139 -0.27 -11.43 -10.48
CA ASP A 139 -0.76 -12.77 -10.10
C ASP A 139 -2.25 -12.81 -9.69
N LYS A 140 -2.96 -11.67 -9.76
CA LYS A 140 -4.42 -11.60 -9.54
C LYS A 140 -5.24 -12.55 -10.41
N ILE A 141 -4.71 -12.98 -11.55
CA ILE A 141 -5.35 -13.97 -12.44
C ILE A 141 -5.62 -15.29 -11.70
N TYR A 142 -4.77 -15.66 -10.74
CA TYR A 142 -4.88 -16.92 -10.00
C TYR A 142 -5.43 -16.75 -8.59
N ASN A 143 -5.62 -15.52 -8.12
CA ASN A 143 -6.06 -15.22 -6.77
C ASN A 143 -7.40 -14.47 -6.75
N GLN A 144 -8.50 -15.24 -6.68
CA GLN A 144 -9.86 -14.70 -6.64
C GLN A 144 -10.11 -13.70 -5.50
N GLN A 145 -9.39 -13.82 -4.38
CA GLN A 145 -9.52 -12.86 -3.27
C GLN A 145 -8.92 -11.50 -3.63
N VAL A 146 -7.74 -11.50 -4.28
CA VAL A 146 -7.10 -10.26 -4.76
C VAL A 146 -7.98 -9.57 -5.79
N LEU A 147 -8.54 -10.32 -6.74
CA LEU A 147 -9.48 -9.78 -7.72
C LEU A 147 -10.72 -9.16 -7.04
N ARG A 148 -11.29 -9.85 -6.05
CA ARG A 148 -12.43 -9.33 -5.29
C ARG A 148 -12.08 -8.03 -4.56
N TYR A 149 -10.90 -7.95 -3.95
CA TYR A 149 -10.48 -6.73 -3.25
C TYR A 149 -10.15 -5.58 -4.20
N GLU A 150 -9.57 -5.87 -5.37
CA GLU A 150 -9.39 -4.89 -6.45
C GLU A 150 -10.73 -4.31 -6.88
N GLN A 151 -11.73 -5.16 -7.16
CA GLN A 151 -13.07 -4.72 -7.55
C GLN A 151 -13.75 -3.85 -6.47
N LYS A 152 -13.59 -4.20 -5.19
CA LYS A 152 -14.14 -3.40 -4.09
C LYS A 152 -13.45 -2.05 -3.96
N LEU A 153 -12.13 -1.99 -4.13
CA LEU A 153 -11.40 -0.73 -4.15
C LEU A 153 -11.86 0.15 -5.33
N VAL A 154 -12.00 -0.44 -6.52
CA VAL A 154 -12.51 0.27 -7.70
C VAL A 154 -13.91 0.84 -7.45
N GLN A 155 -14.84 0.04 -6.92
CA GLN A 155 -16.19 0.51 -6.58
C GLN A 155 -16.18 1.66 -5.56
N LEU A 156 -15.30 1.58 -4.55
CA LEU A 156 -15.13 2.64 -3.56
C LEU A 156 -14.66 3.94 -4.25
N LEU A 157 -13.63 3.87 -5.09
CA LEU A 157 -13.07 5.04 -5.78
C LEU A 157 -14.06 5.65 -6.78
N GLN A 158 -14.79 4.83 -7.54
CA GLN A 158 -15.86 5.30 -8.43
C GLN A 158 -16.99 5.95 -7.63
N GLY A 159 -17.36 5.38 -6.47
CA GLY A 159 -18.35 5.96 -5.57
C GLY A 159 -17.94 7.32 -5.00
N GLU A 160 -16.63 7.57 -4.88
CA GLU A 160 -16.04 8.85 -4.51
C GLU A 160 -15.89 9.83 -5.68
N GLY A 161 -16.23 9.41 -6.91
CA GLY A 161 -16.24 10.25 -8.10
C GLY A 161 -14.92 10.31 -8.87
N PHE A 162 -13.96 9.42 -8.60
CA PHE A 162 -12.74 9.35 -9.39
C PHE A 162 -12.98 8.60 -10.72
N SER A 163 -12.28 9.00 -11.78
CA SER A 163 -12.04 8.15 -12.93
C SER A 163 -11.06 7.04 -12.53
N VAL A 164 -11.44 5.77 -12.70
CA VAL A 164 -10.63 4.64 -12.22
C VAL A 164 -10.09 3.82 -13.38
N TYR A 165 -8.78 3.56 -13.34
CA TYR A 165 -8.09 2.67 -14.25
C TYR A 165 -7.51 1.49 -13.50
N ILE A 166 -7.44 0.34 -14.16
CA ILE A 166 -6.70 -0.83 -13.70
C ILE A 166 -5.41 -0.94 -14.50
N ALA A 167 -4.28 -0.97 -13.80
CA ALA A 167 -2.99 -1.26 -14.40
C ALA A 167 -2.83 -2.77 -14.65
N SER A 168 -2.26 -3.11 -15.79
CA SER A 168 -1.97 -4.49 -16.19
C SER A 168 -0.70 -4.59 -17.01
N TRP A 169 0.05 -5.67 -16.84
CA TRP A 169 1.29 -5.95 -17.56
C TRP A 169 1.50 -7.45 -17.71
N ASN A 170 2.46 -7.83 -18.55
CA ASN A 170 2.85 -9.23 -18.68
C ASN A 170 3.65 -9.68 -17.45
N ALA A 171 3.11 -10.63 -16.69
CA ALA A 171 3.74 -11.18 -15.48
C ALA A 171 5.11 -11.83 -15.73
N GLY A 172 5.44 -12.18 -16.98
CA GLY A 172 6.76 -12.67 -17.36
C GLY A 172 7.90 -11.65 -17.20
N PHE A 173 7.58 -10.36 -17.13
CA PHE A 173 8.56 -9.30 -16.83
C PHE A 173 8.74 -9.03 -15.34
N GLY A 174 7.87 -9.60 -14.50
CA GLY A 174 7.84 -9.28 -13.08
C GLY A 174 6.46 -9.38 -12.49
N LYS A 175 6.40 -9.73 -11.21
CA LYS A 175 5.14 -9.90 -10.49
C LYS A 175 4.55 -8.55 -10.11
N GLY A 176 5.38 -7.69 -9.53
CA GLY A 176 5.00 -6.37 -9.05
C GLY A 176 5.29 -5.29 -10.08
N ILE A 177 4.62 -4.15 -9.93
CA ILE A 177 4.93 -2.96 -10.74
C ILE A 177 6.37 -2.49 -10.50
N ASP A 178 6.92 -2.74 -9.30
CA ASP A 178 8.31 -2.45 -8.95
C ASP A 178 9.34 -3.33 -9.64
N ASP A 179 8.92 -4.43 -10.27
CA ASP A 179 9.79 -5.28 -11.08
C ASP A 179 9.88 -4.78 -12.52
N ILE A 180 8.79 -4.22 -13.07
CA ILE A 180 8.72 -3.82 -14.50
C ILE A 180 9.23 -2.41 -14.77
N LEU A 181 9.03 -1.47 -13.83
CA LEU A 181 9.42 -0.07 -14.02
C LEU A 181 10.95 0.09 -14.19
N PRO A 182 11.80 -0.60 -13.42
CA PRO A 182 13.25 -0.57 -13.64
C PRO A 182 13.69 -1.10 -15.02
N LEU A 183 12.85 -1.91 -15.68
CA LEU A 183 13.10 -2.41 -17.03
C LEU A 183 12.63 -1.43 -18.12
N GLY A 184 12.10 -0.27 -17.74
CA GLY A 184 11.51 0.71 -18.67
C GLY A 184 10.15 0.29 -19.23
N ILE A 185 9.50 -0.70 -18.61
CA ILE A 185 8.20 -1.23 -19.04
C ILE A 185 7.09 -0.52 -18.26
N LEU A 186 6.20 0.16 -18.99
CA LEU A 186 5.03 0.81 -18.41
C LEU A 186 3.81 -0.15 -18.41
N PRO A 187 2.97 -0.11 -17.36
CA PRO A 187 1.74 -0.88 -17.36
C PRO A 187 0.73 -0.31 -18.37
N SER A 188 -0.07 -1.19 -18.97
CA SER A 188 -1.25 -0.80 -19.73
C SER A 188 -2.37 -0.43 -18.76
N LEU A 189 -2.94 0.77 -18.95
CA LEU A 189 -4.05 1.28 -18.15
C LEU A 189 -5.37 1.01 -18.87
N LYS A 190 -6.30 0.33 -18.21
CA LYS A 190 -7.64 0.04 -18.74
C LYS A 190 -8.69 0.79 -17.92
N PRO A 191 -9.54 1.64 -18.52
CA PRO A 191 -10.62 2.27 -17.79
C PRO A 191 -11.63 1.22 -17.31
N VAL A 192 -12.28 1.49 -16.17
CA VAL A 192 -13.36 0.65 -15.61
C VAL A 192 -14.72 1.32 -15.75
#